data_AF-D3S4H5-F1
#
_entry.id   AF-D3S4H5-F1
#
_cell.length_a   1.000
_cell.length_b   1.000
_cell.length_c   1.000
_cell.angle_alpha   90.00
_cell.angle_beta   90.00
_cell.angle_gamma   90.00
#
_symmetry.space_group_name_H-M   'P 1'
#
loop_
_entity.id
_entity.type
_entity.pdbx_description
1 polymer ?
#
loop_
_entity_poly.entity_id
_entity_poly.type
_entity_poly.pdbx_seq_one_letter_code
_entity_poly.pdbx_strand_id
1 'polypeptide(L)' 'MKKTVNNEFQEVINFLKSLPEGRRIYIEMSGIWIEVTKEEAINYLKSKINEKEA' A
#
# COMPACT_ATOMS: atom_id res chain seq x y z
N MET A 1 -4.04 3.31 -22.69
CA MET A 1 -3.52 2.10 -21.99
C MET A 1 -4.28 1.94 -20.69
N LYS A 2 -5.02 0.85 -20.48
CA LYS A 2 -5.63 0.58 -19.17
C LYS A 2 -4.49 0.25 -18.21
N LYS A 3 -4.23 1.09 -17.20
CA LYS A 3 -3.35 0.71 -16.10
C LYS A 3 -3.98 -0.51 -15.45
N THR A 4 -3.22 -1.60 -15.39
CA THR A 4 -3.61 -2.77 -14.61
C THR A 4 -3.51 -2.41 -13.13
N VAL A 5 -4.42 -2.91 -12.31
CA VAL A 5 -4.50 -2.62 -10.87
C VAL A 5 -3.17 -2.90 -10.13
N ASN A 6 -2.38 -3.87 -10.63
CA ASN A 6 -1.03 -4.13 -10.13
C ASN A 6 -0.08 -2.94 -10.27
N ASN A 7 -0.18 -2.16 -11.35
CA ASN A 7 0.66 -0.98 -11.53
C ASN A 7 0.32 0.09 -10.48
N GLU A 8 -0.95 0.24 -10.11
CA GLU A 8 -1.36 1.22 -9.09
C GLU A 8 -0.79 0.85 -7.71
N PHE A 9 -0.89 -0.41 -7.31
CA PHE A 9 -0.31 -0.85 -6.03
C PHE A 9 1.22 -0.74 -6.02
N GLN A 10 1.90 -1.04 -7.13
CA GLN A 10 3.36 -0.86 -7.19
C GLN A 10 3.79 0.61 -7.18
N GLU A 11 3.03 1.51 -7.82
CA GLU A 11 3.26 2.96 -7.71
C GLU A 11 3.16 3.42 -6.24
N VAL A 12 2.14 2.95 -5.50
CA VAL A 12 1.98 3.27 -4.07
C VAL A 12 3.12 2.69 -3.23
N ILE A 13 3.53 1.43 -3.46
CA ILE A 13 4.66 0.82 -2.75
C ILE A 13 5.95 1.63 -2.97
N ASN A 14 6.21 2.05 -4.21
CA ASN A 14 7.38 2.87 -4.54
C ASN A 14 7.32 4.24 -3.88
N PHE A 15 6.14 4.85 -3.82
CA PHE A 15 5.92 6.10 -3.09
C PHE A 15 6.17 5.93 -1.58
N LEU A 16 5.65 4.87 -0.95
CA LEU A 16 5.89 4.61 0.48
C LEU A 16 7.39 4.43 0.79
N LYS A 17 8.14 3.79 -0.11
CA LYS A 17 9.60 3.63 0.02
C LYS A 17 10.35 4.97 -0.10
N SER A 18 9.88 5.89 -0.93
CA SER A 18 10.54 7.21 -1.10
C SER A 18 10.24 8.20 0.03
N LEU A 19 9.26 7.92 0.89
CA LEU A 19 8.96 8.78 2.03
C LEU A 19 10.11 8.80 3.05
N PRO A 20 10.43 9.98 3.62
CA PRO A 20 11.41 10.09 4.69
C PRO A 20 10.98 9.31 5.93
N GLU A 21 11.94 9.00 6.80
CA GLU A 21 11.67 8.37 8.09
C GLU A 21 10.78 9.25 8.99
N GLY A 22 10.03 8.62 9.89
CA GLY A 22 9.13 9.31 10.83
C GLY A 22 7.79 9.77 10.25
N ARG A 23 7.52 9.56 8.94
CA ARG A 23 6.20 9.77 8.36
C ARG A 23 5.20 8.74 8.91
N ARG A 24 4.10 9.23 9.48
CA ARG A 24 2.97 8.37 9.89
C ARG A 24 2.22 7.90 8.65
N ILE A 25 1.88 6.62 8.64
CA ILE A 25 1.16 5.97 7.55
C ILE A 25 -0.11 5.39 8.17
N TYR A 26 -1.21 5.52 7.44
CA TYR A 26 -2.50 5.02 7.88
C TYR A 26 -3.14 4.21 6.75
N ILE A 27 -3.78 3.12 7.13
CA ILE A 27 -4.67 2.36 6.23
C ILE A 27 -6.10 2.61 6.68
N GLU A 28 -6.97 2.90 5.71
CA GLU A 28 -8.41 3.00 5.93
C GLU A 28 -9.04 1.61 5.81
N MET A 29 -9.83 1.25 6.82
CA MET A 29 -10.61 0.01 6.86
C MET A 29 -12.00 0.32 7.45
N SER A 30 -13.03 0.28 6.60
CA SER A 30 -14.43 0.39 7.03
C SER A 30 -14.74 1.66 7.84
N GLY A 31 -14.15 2.79 7.43
CA GLY A 31 -14.28 4.09 8.08
C GLY A 31 -13.29 4.33 9.23
N ILE A 32 -12.45 3.35 9.55
CA ILE A 32 -11.44 3.45 10.61
C ILE A 32 -10.07 3.63 9.99
N TRP A 33 -9.31 4.61 10.48
CA TRP A 33 -7.91 4.82 10.11
C TRP A 33 -7.00 4.18 11.14
N ILE A 34 -6.20 3.22 10.71
CA ILE A 34 -5.27 2.48 11.57
C ILE A 34 -3.86 2.95 11.25
N GLU A 35 -3.15 3.45 12.25
CA GLU A 35 -1.73 3.79 12.12
C GLU A 35 -0.92 2.50 11.96
N VAL A 36 -0.05 2.47 10.95
CA VAL A 36 0.80 1.33 10.65
C VAL A 36 2.21 1.79 10.33
N THR A 37 3.16 0.90 10.51
CA THR A 37 4.52 1.07 10.03
C THR A 37 4.56 1.06 8.50
N LYS A 38 5.64 1.61 7.94
CA LYS A 38 5.90 1.56 6.49
C LYS A 38 5.93 0.13 5.96
N GLU A 39 6.49 -0.79 6.73
CA GLU A 39 6.62 -2.21 6.35
C GLU A 39 5.26 -2.92 6.33
N GLU A 40 4.42 -2.68 7.33
CA GLU A 40 3.05 -3.21 7.38
C GLU A 40 2.22 -2.72 6.19
N ALA A 41 2.30 -1.43 5.86
CA ALA A 41 1.62 -0.87 4.69
C ALA A 41 2.07 -1.53 3.38
N ILE A 42 3.37 -1.73 3.19
CA ILE A 42 3.90 -2.40 1.98
C ILE A 42 3.44 -3.86 1.92
N ASN A 43 3.46 -4.59 3.04
CA ASN A 43 3.03 -5.98 3.09
C ASN A 43 1.54 -6.14 2.81
N TYR A 44 0.71 -5.23 3.34
CA TYR A 44 -0.72 -5.18 3.04
C TYR A 44 -0.99 -4.96 1.54
N LEU A 45 -0.29 -4.02 0.90
CA LEU A 45 -0.48 -3.77 -0.53
C LEU A 45 -0.02 -4.96 -1.38
N LYS A 46 1.06 -5.65 -0.99
CA LYS A 46 1.50 -6.89 -1.65
C LYS A 46 0.50 -8.03 -1.52
N SER A 47 -0.13 -8.21 -0.34
CA SER A 47 -1.14 -9.26 -0.19
C SER A 47 -2.36 -8.98 -1.08
N LYS A 48 -2.75 -7.71 -1.26
CA LYS A 48 -3.84 -7.30 -2.16
C LYS A 48 -3.53 -7.51 -3.65
N ILE A 49 -2.27 -7.48 -4.04
CA ILE A 49 -1.84 -7.89 -5.39
C ILE A 49 -2.07 -9.39 -5.56
N ASN A 50 -1.57 -10.20 -4.61
CA ASN A 50 -1.66 -11.66 -4.70
C ASN A 50 -3.12 -12.19 -4.62
N GLU A 51 -3.97 -11.57 -3.79
CA GLU A 51 -5.41 -11.90 -3.71
C GLU A 51 -6.18 -11.65 -5.02
N LYS A 52 -5.67 -10.78 -5.91
CA LYS A 52 -6.31 -10.47 -7.19
C LYS A 52 -5.77 -11.30 -8.36
N GLU A 53 -4.64 -11.99 -8.17
CA GLU A 53 -4.06 -12.90 -9.15
C GLU A 53 -4.52 -14.37 -8.96
N ALA A 54 -5.03 -14.70 -7.77
CA ALA A 54 -5.64 -15.99 -7.43
C ALA A 54 -7.12 -16.06 -7.84
#